data_AF-A0A533BDZ2-F1
#
_entry.id   AF-A0A533BDZ2-F1
#
_cell.length_a   1.000
_cell.length_b   1.000
_cell.length_c   1.000
_cell.angle_alpha   90.00
_cell.angle_beta   90.00
_cell.angle_gamma   90.00
#
_symmetry.space_group_name_H-M   'P 1'
#
loop_
_entity.id
_entity.type
_entity.pdbx_description
1 polymer ?
#
loop_
_entity_poly.entity_id
_entity_poly.type
_entity_poly.pdbx_seq_one_letter_code
_entity_poly.pdbx_strand_id
1 'polypeptide(L)'
;MLHLELELKPRLLHLKRQGLLEYGALVGQHGRLVRRRWIAQEPVAEAPLLQAAELGPVIDTVSMYEVVAGIRPSPIGMRSVLTIVLPVLLPMIPVFAIQIPLKEMLLKLLKALL
;
A
#
# COMPACT_ATOMS: atom_id res chain seq x y z
N MET A 1 13.85 -21.71 -0.07
CA MET A 1 13.15 -20.61 0.62
C MET A 1 12.84 -19.44 -0.33
N LEU A 2 13.81 -18.94 -1.11
CA LEU A 2 13.59 -17.88 -2.12
C LEU A 2 12.58 -18.20 -3.23
N HIS A 3 12.46 -19.45 -3.68
CA HIS A 3 11.51 -19.80 -4.75
C HIS A 3 10.03 -19.72 -4.33
N LEU A 4 9.71 -19.97 -3.05
CA LEU A 4 8.34 -19.89 -2.55
C LEU A 4 7.82 -18.43 -2.50
N GLU A 5 8.73 -17.51 -2.18
CA GLU A 5 8.48 -16.06 -2.10
C GLU A 5 8.05 -15.47 -3.45
N LEU A 6 8.69 -15.92 -4.53
CA LEU A 6 8.38 -15.42 -5.88
C LEU A 6 7.01 -15.90 -6.38
N GLU A 7 6.56 -17.09 -5.99
CA GLU A 7 5.26 -17.62 -6.41
C GLU A 7 4.09 -17.07 -5.59
N LEU A 8 4.31 -16.76 -4.30
CA LEU A 8 3.25 -16.22 -3.43
C LEU A 8 2.92 -14.76 -3.74
N LYS A 9 3.93 -13.95 -4.07
CA LYS A 9 3.79 -12.52 -4.34
C LYS A 9 2.72 -12.17 -5.39
N PRO A 10 2.67 -12.78 -6.59
CA PRO A 10 1.63 -12.47 -7.57
C PRO A 10 0.24 -12.90 -7.08
N ARG A 11 0.14 -14.02 -6.35
CA ARG A 11 -1.14 -14.48 -5.77
C ARG A 11 -1.66 -13.52 -4.69
N LEU A 12 -0.79 -13.09 -3.78
CA LEU A 12 -1.13 -12.10 -2.75
C LEU A 12 -1.50 -10.74 -3.36
N LEU A 13 -0.82 -10.33 -4.43
CA LEU A 13 -1.17 -9.10 -5.14
C LEU A 13 -2.54 -9.20 -5.81
N HIS A 14 -2.84 -10.34 -6.43
CA HIS A 14 -4.15 -10.59 -7.03
C HIS A 14 -5.26 -10.57 -5.97
N LEU A 15 -5.10 -11.33 -4.89
CA LEU A 15 -6.04 -11.36 -3.76
C LEU A 15 -6.25 -9.97 -3.15
N LYS A 16 -5.17 -9.21 -2.93
CA LYS A 16 -5.27 -7.85 -2.43
C LYS A 16 -6.09 -6.95 -3.37
N ARG A 17 -5.82 -7.00 -4.68
CA ARG A 17 -6.56 -6.20 -5.67
C ARG A 17 -8.04 -6.56 -5.69
N GLN A 18 -8.35 -7.86 -5.73
CA GLN A 18 -9.71 -8.35 -5.72
C GLN A 18 -10.44 -7.91 -4.45
N GLY A 19 -9.84 -8.15 -3.27
CA GLY A 19 -10.46 -7.77 -2.01
C GLY A 19 -10.62 -6.25 -1.87
N LEU A 20 -9.67 -5.43 -2.32
CA LEU A 20 -9.84 -3.98 -2.30
C LEU A 20 -11.05 -3.51 -3.12
N LEU A 21 -11.33 -4.16 -4.25
CA LEU A 21 -12.52 -3.87 -5.06
C LEU A 21 -13.81 -4.31 -4.36
N GLU A 22 -13.85 -5.54 -3.86
CA GLU A 22 -15.04 -6.12 -3.22
C GLU A 22 -15.39 -5.41 -1.89
N TYR A 23 -14.43 -5.31 -0.97
CA TYR A 23 -14.64 -4.65 0.32
C TYR A 23 -14.76 -3.13 0.19
N GLY A 24 -14.08 -2.51 -0.79
CA GLY A 24 -14.23 -1.08 -1.07
C GLY A 24 -15.65 -0.74 -1.57
N ALA A 25 -16.23 -1.58 -2.43
CA ALA A 25 -17.62 -1.41 -2.87
C ALA A 25 -18.60 -1.54 -1.70
N LEU A 26 -18.38 -2.51 -0.82
CA LEU A 26 -19.19 -2.73 0.40
C LEU A 26 -19.12 -1.53 1.35
N VAL A 27 -17.92 -1.08 1.72
CA VAL A 27 -17.72 0.10 2.58
C VAL A 27 -18.34 1.35 1.96
N GLY A 28 -18.17 1.55 0.65
CA GLY A 28 -18.76 2.67 -0.07
C GLY A 28 -20.29 2.64 -0.09
N GLN A 29 -20.89 1.47 -0.31
CA GLN A 29 -22.35 1.29 -0.26
C GLN A 29 -22.88 1.55 1.15
N HIS A 30 -22.25 0.96 2.15
CA HIS A 30 -22.60 1.11 3.56
C HIS A 30 -22.53 2.57 4.00
N GLY A 31 -21.41 3.25 3.74
CA GLY A 31 -21.21 4.66 4.09
C GLY A 31 -22.24 5.59 3.44
N ARG A 32 -22.66 5.31 2.19
CA ARG A 32 -23.76 6.06 1.56
C ARG A 32 -25.09 5.85 2.26
N LEU A 33 -25.42 4.62 2.64
CA LEU A 33 -26.66 4.31 3.36
C LEU A 33 -26.67 4.97 4.74
N VAL A 34 -25.56 4.90 5.48
CA VAL A 34 -25.39 5.57 6.77
C VAL A 34 -25.56 7.08 6.62
N ARG A 35 -24.89 7.69 5.64
CA ARG A 35 -25.02 9.12 5.37
C ARG A 35 -26.46 9.51 5.05
N ARG A 36 -27.16 8.77 4.20
CA ARG A 36 -28.56 9.06 3.84
C ARG A 36 -29.48 9.00 5.05
N ARG A 37 -29.39 7.92 5.84
CA ARG A 37 -30.26 7.66 6.99
C ARG A 37 -30.01 8.63 8.16
N TRP A 38 -28.76 8.85 8.54
CA TRP A 38 -28.43 9.60 9.76
C TRP A 38 -27.98 11.04 9.53
N ILE A 39 -27.33 11.35 8.40
CA ILE A 39 -26.87 12.72 8.12
C ILE A 39 -27.91 13.48 7.32
N ALA A 40 -28.39 12.91 6.21
CA ALA A 40 -29.37 13.55 5.35
C ALA A 40 -30.83 13.36 5.82
N GLN A 41 -31.06 12.47 6.79
CA GLN A 41 -32.39 12.13 7.32
C GLN A 41 -33.39 11.71 6.22
N GLU A 42 -32.88 11.11 5.14
CA GLU A 42 -33.69 10.61 4.03
C GLU A 42 -34.39 9.30 4.41
N PRO A 43 -35.61 9.05 3.88
CA PRO A 43 -36.26 7.76 4.04
C PRO A 43 -35.47 6.69 3.28
N VAL A 44 -34.72 5.87 4.03
CA VAL A 44 -34.02 4.70 3.51
C VAL A 44 -34.89 3.48 3.81
N ALA A 45 -35.29 2.76 2.76
CA ALA A 45 -36.01 1.48 2.88
C ALA A 45 -35.23 0.50 3.75
N GLU A 46 -35.91 -0.53 4.28
CA GLU A 46 -35.30 -1.58 5.08
C GLU A 46 -34.07 -2.17 4.38
N ALA A 47 -32.89 -1.69 4.75
CA ALA A 47 -31.62 -2.11 4.18
C ALA A 47 -31.05 -3.21 5.08
N PRO A 48 -30.97 -4.48 4.62
CA PRO A 48 -30.45 -5.58 5.42
C PRO A 48 -29.04 -5.29 5.96
N LEU A 49 -28.23 -4.55 5.18
CA LEU A 49 -26.88 -4.14 5.55
C LEU A 49 -26.84 -3.21 6.77
N LEU A 50 -27.86 -2.39 6.99
CA LEU A 50 -27.98 -1.53 8.19
C LEU A 50 -28.63 -2.25 9.39
N GLN A 51 -29.23 -3.42 9.15
CA GLN A 51 -30.00 -4.19 10.14
C GLN A 51 -29.29 -5.46 10.58
N ALA A 52 -28.14 -5.79 9.97
CA ALA A 52 -27.33 -6.92 10.35
C ALA A 52 -26.82 -6.73 11.78
N ALA A 53 -27.41 -7.45 12.74
CA ALA A 53 -27.06 -7.35 14.16
C ALA A 53 -25.58 -7.67 14.44
N GLU A 54 -24.98 -8.50 13.59
CA GLU A 54 -23.57 -8.90 13.63
C GLU A 54 -22.61 -7.83 13.09
N LEU A 55 -23.13 -6.77 12.46
CA LEU A 55 -22.34 -5.66 11.94
C LEU A 55 -22.72 -4.40 12.72
N GLY A 56 -21.82 -3.92 13.58
CA GLY A 56 -21.90 -2.59 14.15
C GLY A 56 -22.12 -1.56 13.03
N PRO A 57 -22.96 -0.51 13.23
CA PRO A 57 -23.49 0.33 12.14
C PRO A 57 -22.48 1.02 11.23
N VAL A 58 -21.17 1.00 11.52
CA VAL A 58 -20.10 1.58 10.69
C VAL A 58 -18.78 0.82 10.87
N ILE A 59 -18.49 0.37 12.11
CA ILE A 59 -17.17 -0.08 12.55
C ILE A 59 -16.73 -1.39 11.85
N ASP A 60 -17.66 -2.30 11.57
CA ASP A 60 -17.28 -3.65 11.12
C ASP A 60 -17.01 -3.77 9.62
N THR A 61 -17.55 -2.87 8.79
CA THR A 61 -17.27 -2.91 7.35
C THR A 61 -15.90 -2.31 7.02
N VAL A 62 -15.49 -1.27 7.74
CA VAL A 62 -14.20 -0.59 7.54
C VAL A 62 -13.05 -1.48 8.03
N SER A 63 -13.21 -2.17 9.16
CA SER A 63 -12.18 -3.05 9.70
C SER A 63 -11.82 -4.20 8.73
N MET A 64 -12.81 -4.79 8.05
CA MET A 64 -12.58 -5.82 7.03
C MET A 64 -11.79 -5.28 5.83
N TYR A 65 -12.11 -4.07 5.37
CA TYR A 65 -11.35 -3.40 4.31
C TYR A 65 -9.90 -3.14 4.74
N GLU A 66 -9.67 -2.67 5.97
CA GLU A 66 -8.34 -2.38 6.51
C GLU A 66 -7.46 -3.62 6.57
N VAL A 67 -8.01 -4.78 6.93
CA VAL A 67 -7.28 -6.06 6.90
C VAL A 67 -6.76 -6.36 5.49
N VAL A 68 -7.61 -6.23 4.47
CA VAL A 68 -7.22 -6.46 3.06
C VAL A 68 -6.24 -5.40 2.56
N ALA A 69 -6.47 -4.14 2.91
CA ALA A 69 -5.58 -3.03 2.57
C ALA A 69 -4.17 -3.21 3.21
N GLY A 70 -4.11 -3.83 4.38
CA GLY A 70 -2.90 -4.17 5.11
C GLY A 70 -2.07 -5.31 4.50
N ILE A 71 -2.62 -6.10 3.56
CA ILE A 71 -1.88 -7.21 2.93
C ILE A 71 -0.59 -6.69 2.28
N ARG A 72 0.54 -7.30 2.65
CA ARG A 72 1.86 -7.01 2.07
C ARG A 72 2.27 -8.16 1.15
N PRO A 73 2.31 -7.97 -0.18
CA PRO A 73 2.72 -9.03 -1.11
C PRO A 73 4.19 -9.46 -0.97
N SER A 74 5.01 -8.63 -0.32
CA SER A 74 6.40 -8.93 0.03
C SER A 74 6.51 -8.99 1.56
N PRO A 75 7.10 -10.05 2.13
CA PRO A 75 7.28 -10.15 3.58
C PRO A 75 8.36 -9.19 4.07
N ILE A 76 9.32 -8.84 3.22
CA ILE A 76 10.37 -7.87 3.53
C ILE A 76 9.92 -6.49 3.03
N GLY A 77 9.94 -5.51 3.95
CA GLY A 77 9.65 -4.11 3.63
C GLY A 77 10.89 -3.35 3.15
N MET A 78 10.67 -2.27 2.38
CA MET A 78 11.74 -1.40 1.88
C MET A 78 12.63 -0.86 2.99
N ARG A 79 12.06 -0.55 4.16
CA ARG A 79 12.83 -0.09 5.33
C ARG A 79 13.84 -1.13 5.80
N SER A 80 13.45 -2.41 5.87
CA SER A 80 14.33 -3.51 6.26
C SER A 80 15.47 -3.68 5.25
N VAL A 81 15.16 -3.56 3.95
CA VAL A 81 16.19 -3.59 2.89
C VAL A 81 17.17 -2.44 3.07
N LEU A 82 16.68 -1.20 3.26
CA LEU A 82 17.54 -0.03 3.46
C LEU A 82 18.40 -0.14 4.72
N THR A 83 17.89 -0.69 5.82
CA THR A 83 18.68 -0.92 7.04
C THR A 83 19.88 -1.84 6.80
N ILE A 84 19.80 -2.75 5.84
CA ILE A 84 20.91 -3.67 5.50
C ILE A 84 21.80 -3.07 4.39
N VAL A 85 21.19 -2.57 3.32
CA VAL A 85 21.90 -2.08 2.14
C VAL A 85 22.68 -0.80 2.46
N LEU A 86 22.12 0.10 3.27
CA LEU A 86 22.73 1.41 3.51
C LEU A 86 24.08 1.27 4.24
N PRO A 87 24.22 0.52 5.35
CA PRO A 87 25.52 0.30 5.99
C PRO A 87 26.54 -0.44 5.11
N VAL A 88 26.07 -1.31 4.22
CA VAL A 88 26.95 -2.03 3.26
C VAL A 88 27.50 -1.09 2.19
N LEU A 89 26.67 -0.18 1.69
CA LEU A 89 27.06 0.75 0.62
C LEU A 89 27.76 2.02 1.13
N LEU A 90 27.49 2.44 2.37
CA LEU A 90 28.08 3.64 2.97
C LEU A 90 29.63 3.68 2.87
N PRO A 91 30.38 2.60 3.20
CA PRO A 91 31.84 2.61 3.08
C PRO A 91 32.35 2.58 1.64
N MET A 92 31.50 2.29 0.65
CA MET A 92 31.89 2.28 -0.78
C MET A 92 31.91 3.68 -1.39
N ILE A 93 31.24 4.67 -0.78
CA ILE A 93 31.20 6.07 -1.25
C ILE A 93 32.61 6.64 -1.51
N PRO A 94 33.57 6.61 -0.55
CA PRO A 94 34.91 7.13 -0.80
C PRO A 94 35.66 6.35 -1.90
N VAL A 95 35.44 5.05 -2.01
CA VAL A 95 36.06 4.22 -3.06
C VAL A 95 35.61 4.67 -4.45
N PHE A 96 34.31 4.90 -4.63
CA PHE A 96 33.78 5.47 -5.87
C PHE A 96 34.27 6.90 -6.11
N ALA A 97 34.40 7.72 -5.06
CA ALA A 97 34.89 9.08 -5.18
C ALA A 97 36.36 9.18 -5.65
N ILE A 98 37.17 8.17 -5.35
CA ILE A 98 38.57 8.10 -5.78
C ILE A 98 38.70 7.53 -7.20
N GLN A 99 37.96 6.47 -7.54
CA GLN A 99 38.10 5.79 -8.84
C GLN A 99 37.32 6.47 -9.97
N ILE A 100 36.17 7.08 -9.66
CA ILE A 100 35.36 7.77 -10.65
C ILE A 100 35.73 9.26 -10.59
N PRO A 101 36.14 9.89 -11.71
CA PRO A 101 36.43 11.32 -11.75
C PRO A 101 35.11 12.11 -11.73
N LEU A 102 34.36 12.02 -10.63
CA LEU A 102 33.04 12.64 -10.42
C LEU A 102 33.08 14.13 -10.72
N LYS A 103 34.15 14.82 -10.31
CA LYS A 103 34.39 16.23 -10.60
C LYS A 103 34.42 16.50 -12.11
N GLU A 104 35.13 15.68 -12.89
CA GLU A 104 35.21 15.85 -14.34
C GLU A 104 33.89 15.51 -15.03
N MET A 105 33.18 14.49 -14.56
CA MET A 105 31.86 14.13 -15.09
C MET A 105 30.83 15.23 -14.83
N LEU A 106 30.81 15.78 -13.61
CA LEU A 106 29.94 16.92 -13.25
C LEU A 106 30.30 18.16 -14.06
N LEU A 107 31.58 18.48 -14.22
CA LEU A 107 32.03 19.59 -15.06
C LEU A 107 31.67 19.39 -16.54
N LYS A 108 31.79 18.18 -17.08
CA LYS A 108 31.38 17.84 -18.45
C LYS A 108 29.87 17.96 -18.62
N LEU A 109 29.08 17.47 -17.67
CA LEU A 109 27.62 17.61 -17.68
C LEU A 109 27.19 19.06 -17.62
N LEU A 110 27.78 19.87 -16.72
CA LEU A 110 27.47 21.29 -16.60
C LEU A 110 27.79 22.04 -17.90
N LYS A 111 28.93 21.73 -18.53
CA LYS A 111 29.32 22.30 -19.83
C LYS A 111 28.46 21.84 -21.01
N ALA A 112 27.80 20.69 -20.90
CA ALA A 112 26.90 20.19 -21.95
C ALA A 112 25.49 20.78 -21.82
N LEU A 113 25.12 21.27 -20.63
CA LEU A 113 23.81 21.84 -20.31
C LEU A 113 23.77 23.38 -20.39
N LEU A 114 24.93 24.02 -20.62
CA LEU A 114 25.14 25.47 -20.62
C LEU A 114 25.73 25.87 -21.96
#